data_AF-A0A9D5N1R0-F1
#
_entry.id   AF-A0A9D5N1R0-F1
#
_cell.length_a   1.000
_cell.length_b   1.000
_cell.length_c   1.000
_cell.angle_alpha   90.00
_cell.angle_beta   90.00
_cell.angle_gamma   90.00
#
_symmetry.space_group_name_H-M   'P 1'
#
loop_
_entity.id
_entity.type
_entity.pdbx_description
1 polymer ?
#
loop_
_entity_poly.entity_id
_entity_poly.type
_entity_poly.pdbx_seq_one_letter_code
_entity_poly.pdbx_strand_id
1 'polypeptide(L)'
;MNRKNEKSKFRIWQAWAAVIAILLVTELIAAGIEHAGLIKGQGQAAYEGLTSQAAEETPQAKGTESGQPQADSEDPQRQAAQDPPQAKGGKDAPQTKTDRKDSEEQAARESTQSTAKNESAQSQGVQESQKSVEEESGSRTSAAASLSHEGYTLNKVVILSRHNIRSPLSGSGSILQTMTPHEWHAWSSSPSELSLRGGVLETEMGQYFRKWFEAEGFFPENYHPGEEEVRIYANSKQRTMATAKYFTAGLLPTADTWTETQVEYDQMDPVFTPQFVFMNDAYAKAVTDQVLSLYSEKLAGLSDNCDLLARVLDLEDSEAFRSGEVPGFRTDDTALELKADAEPRMTSSLKNACSASDALVLQYYEEPDLDKASFGEGLNHEEWEKISEIKDVYIDTLFTAPLAAPHLANPLLEEIQSELEDPGRRFTFLCGHDSNIASVTAALGVEDYQLPDAIEKRTPIGCKIVFSEWRDMDDSSWMSVDLVYQTDEQLRECPLLDLENPPAVYPLTLEGLERNADGLYGTDAVMERLYDAIGEFDRIMQEYAPDVWQKLELEDEAA
;
A
#
# COMPACT_ATOMS: atom_id res chain seq x y z
N MET A 1 31.96 -41.70 10.95
CA MET A 1 33.34 -41.20 10.72
C MET A 1 33.43 -40.62 9.30
N ASN A 2 33.08 -39.35 9.06
CA ASN A 2 33.31 -38.75 7.72
C ASN A 2 33.44 -37.21 7.57
N ARG A 3 33.39 -36.40 8.65
CA ARG A 3 33.50 -34.91 8.64
C ARG A 3 34.77 -34.28 7.98
N LYS A 4 35.60 -35.08 7.29
CA LYS A 4 36.70 -34.61 6.43
C LYS A 4 36.35 -34.63 4.93
N ASN A 5 35.33 -35.37 4.50
CA ASN A 5 34.94 -35.43 3.09
C ASN A 5 34.11 -34.20 2.68
N GLU A 6 33.12 -33.74 3.48
CA GLU A 6 32.32 -32.55 3.13
C GLU A 6 33.21 -31.31 2.91
N LYS A 7 34.14 -31.02 3.84
CA LYS A 7 35.08 -29.89 3.72
C LYS A 7 36.09 -30.03 2.57
N SER A 8 36.21 -31.21 1.96
CA SER A 8 36.95 -31.40 0.71
C SER A 8 36.05 -31.22 -0.53
N LYS A 9 34.80 -31.70 -0.50
CA LYS A 9 33.79 -31.46 -1.55
C LYS A 9 33.55 -29.95 -1.73
N PHE A 10 33.23 -29.24 -0.65
CA PHE A 10 32.91 -27.81 -0.67
C PHE A 10 34.05 -26.96 -1.25
N ARG A 11 35.30 -27.27 -0.91
CA ARG A 11 36.49 -26.61 -1.47
C ARG A 11 36.73 -26.91 -2.96
N ILE A 12 36.35 -28.10 -3.43
CA ILE A 12 36.39 -28.44 -4.85
C ILE A 12 35.28 -27.70 -5.61
N TRP A 13 34.06 -27.64 -5.05
CA TRP A 13 32.94 -26.89 -5.60
C TRP A 13 33.25 -25.39 -5.72
N GLN A 14 33.76 -24.76 -4.65
CA GLN A 14 34.21 -23.35 -4.69
C GLN A 14 35.31 -23.11 -5.74
N ALA A 15 36.23 -24.06 -5.94
CA ALA A 15 37.26 -23.94 -6.97
C ALA A 15 36.68 -24.03 -8.40
N TRP A 16 35.68 -24.90 -8.64
CA TRP A 16 34.98 -24.96 -9.92
C TRP A 16 34.11 -23.72 -10.16
N ALA A 17 33.37 -23.25 -9.16
CA ALA A 17 32.58 -22.02 -9.25
C ALA A 17 33.47 -20.81 -9.59
N ALA A 18 34.63 -20.67 -8.95
CA ALA A 18 35.61 -19.62 -9.27
C ALA A 18 36.15 -19.73 -10.71
N VAL A 19 36.41 -20.94 -11.22
CA VAL A 19 36.84 -21.15 -12.61
C VAL A 19 35.73 -20.80 -13.60
N ILE A 20 34.47 -21.17 -13.32
CA ILE A 20 33.31 -20.84 -14.15
C ILE A 20 33.07 -19.33 -14.17
N ALA A 21 33.14 -18.66 -13.02
CA ALA A 21 33.03 -17.20 -12.92
C ALA A 21 34.15 -16.49 -13.71
N ILE A 22 35.39 -16.96 -13.63
CA ILE A 22 36.51 -16.42 -14.42
C ILE A 22 36.27 -16.61 -15.92
N LEU A 23 35.76 -17.77 -16.35
CA LEU A 23 35.44 -18.03 -17.75
C LEU A 23 34.34 -17.10 -18.27
N LEU A 24 33.21 -16.99 -17.56
CA LEU A 24 32.10 -16.09 -17.88
C LEU A 24 32.56 -14.62 -17.94
N VAL A 25 33.38 -14.18 -16.98
CA VAL A 25 33.96 -12.82 -17.00
C VAL A 25 34.90 -12.62 -18.20
N THR A 26 35.69 -13.63 -18.60
CA THR A 26 36.52 -13.51 -19.81
C THR A 26 35.71 -13.50 -21.11
N GLU A 27 34.60 -14.22 -21.20
CA GLU A 27 33.69 -14.16 -22.36
C GLU A 27 32.94 -12.82 -22.43
N LEU A 28 32.45 -12.30 -21.29
CA LEU A 28 31.85 -10.97 -21.20
C LEU A 28 32.84 -9.85 -21.56
N ILE A 29 34.10 -9.95 -21.13
CA ILE A 29 35.16 -9.01 -21.51
C ILE A 29 35.48 -9.13 -23.02
N ALA A 30 35.52 -10.33 -23.59
CA ALA A 30 35.74 -10.52 -25.02
C ALA A 30 34.60 -9.90 -25.86
N ALA A 31 33.35 -10.20 -25.50
CA ALA A 31 32.16 -9.63 -26.15
C ALA A 31 32.13 -8.09 -26.02
N GLY A 32 32.43 -7.56 -24.83
CA GLY A 32 32.53 -6.12 -24.59
C GLY A 32 33.62 -5.43 -25.44
N ILE A 33 34.75 -6.10 -25.68
CA ILE A 33 35.83 -5.60 -26.53
C ILE A 33 35.41 -5.58 -28.02
N GLU A 34 34.74 -6.63 -28.52
CA GLU A 34 34.21 -6.63 -29.89
C GLU A 34 33.13 -5.56 -30.08
N HIS A 35 32.20 -5.43 -29.11
CA HIS A 35 31.12 -4.45 -29.16
C HIS A 35 31.64 -3.00 -29.08
N ALA A 36 32.69 -2.75 -28.28
CA ALA A 36 33.39 -1.46 -28.26
C ALA A 36 34.17 -1.16 -29.56
N GLY A 37 34.67 -2.21 -30.23
CA GLY A 37 35.27 -2.11 -31.57
C GLY A 37 34.26 -1.67 -32.63
N LEU A 38 33.08 -2.31 -32.65
CA LEU A 38 31.96 -1.97 -33.54
C LEU A 38 31.48 -0.53 -33.33
N ILE A 39 31.26 -0.12 -32.07
CA ILE A 39 30.83 1.24 -31.72
C ILE A 39 31.85 2.29 -32.18
N LYS A 40 33.16 2.05 -32.02
CA LYS A 40 34.20 2.96 -32.54
C LYS A 40 34.18 3.07 -34.07
N GLY A 41 34.01 1.94 -34.78
CA GLY A 41 33.91 1.94 -36.24
C GLY A 41 32.73 2.76 -36.76
N GLN A 42 31.57 2.64 -36.12
CA GLN A 42 30.36 3.41 -36.50
C GLN A 42 30.47 4.89 -36.12
N GLY A 43 30.98 5.21 -34.91
CA GLY A 43 31.15 6.59 -34.46
C GLY A 43 32.14 7.38 -35.31
N GLN A 44 33.21 6.76 -35.80
CA GLN A 44 34.20 7.43 -36.64
C GLN A 44 33.63 7.76 -38.04
N ALA A 45 32.85 6.84 -38.63
CA ALA A 45 32.15 7.09 -39.90
C ALA A 45 31.10 8.22 -39.79
N ALA A 46 30.38 8.30 -38.68
CA ALA A 46 29.42 9.38 -38.42
C ALA A 46 30.10 10.75 -38.29
N TYR A 47 31.28 10.81 -37.67
CA TYR A 47 32.01 12.07 -37.46
C TYR A 47 32.56 12.66 -38.78
N GLU A 48 33.13 11.82 -39.65
CA GLU A 48 33.63 12.24 -40.97
C GLU A 48 32.48 12.74 -41.87
N GLY A 49 31.31 12.10 -41.81
CA GLY A 49 30.09 12.54 -42.53
C GLY A 49 29.57 13.91 -42.08
N LEU A 50 29.64 14.22 -40.78
CA LEU A 50 29.22 15.54 -40.27
C LEU A 50 30.20 16.66 -40.63
N THR A 51 31.52 16.40 -40.61
CA THR A 51 32.53 17.41 -40.94
C THR A 51 32.53 17.86 -42.41
N SER A 52 31.91 17.10 -43.31
CA SER A 52 31.87 17.41 -44.75
C SER A 52 30.62 18.21 -45.19
N GLN A 53 29.63 18.44 -44.32
CA GLN A 53 28.45 19.27 -44.62
C GLN A 53 28.51 20.69 -44.04
N ALA A 54 29.51 21.02 -43.21
CA ALA A 54 29.59 22.28 -42.47
C ALA A 54 30.60 23.30 -43.04
N ALA A 55 30.99 23.16 -44.32
CA ALA A 55 32.20 23.81 -44.86
C ALA A 55 32.02 24.48 -46.24
N GLU A 56 30.82 24.96 -46.60
CA GLU A 56 30.61 25.77 -47.81
C GLU A 56 29.56 26.88 -47.59
N GLU A 57 29.76 28.02 -48.27
CA GLU A 57 28.99 29.29 -48.20
C GLU A 57 28.96 29.99 -46.82
N THR A 58 29.28 31.29 -46.64
CA THR A 58 29.27 32.52 -47.47
C THR A 58 30.50 33.42 -47.08
N PRO A 59 30.71 34.70 -47.52
CA PRO A 59 29.88 35.64 -48.31
C PRO A 59 30.58 36.46 -49.42
N GLN A 60 29.80 37.13 -50.30
CA GLN A 60 29.73 38.61 -50.46
C GLN A 60 28.80 39.03 -51.61
N ALA A 61 28.42 40.32 -51.68
CA ALA A 61 27.30 40.82 -52.47
C ALA A 61 27.68 41.77 -53.63
N LYS A 62 26.85 41.83 -54.69
CA LYS A 62 26.57 43.01 -55.56
C LYS A 62 25.57 42.71 -56.70
N GLY A 63 24.66 43.66 -56.98
CA GLY A 63 24.30 44.05 -58.36
C GLY A 63 22.92 43.67 -58.93
N THR A 64 22.05 44.70 -59.06
CA THR A 64 21.18 45.02 -60.23
C THR A 64 20.21 43.99 -60.86
N GLU A 65 18.91 44.38 -60.90
CA GLU A 65 17.98 44.41 -62.07
C GLU A 65 17.78 43.14 -62.95
N SER A 66 16.57 42.77 -63.40
CA SER A 66 15.20 43.31 -63.28
C SER A 66 14.15 42.28 -63.75
N GLY A 67 12.85 42.42 -63.41
CA GLY A 67 11.76 41.62 -64.01
C GLY A 67 10.49 41.45 -63.16
N GLN A 68 9.44 42.20 -63.49
CA GLN A 68 8.04 42.04 -63.01
C GLN A 68 7.14 41.58 -64.18
N PRO A 69 5.82 41.28 -64.02
CA PRO A 69 4.95 41.28 -62.81
C PRO A 69 4.39 39.84 -62.54
N GLN A 70 3.31 39.47 -61.81
CA GLN A 70 2.27 40.01 -60.88
C GLN A 70 1.63 38.76 -60.17
N ALA A 71 0.59 38.72 -59.31
CA ALA A 71 -0.34 39.65 -58.62
C ALA A 71 -0.98 38.90 -57.40
N ASP A 72 -1.77 39.45 -56.47
CA ASP A 72 -1.80 40.74 -55.73
C ASP A 72 -2.90 40.65 -54.61
N SER A 73 -2.54 40.36 -53.36
CA SER A 73 -3.35 40.61 -52.11
C SER A 73 -2.51 40.18 -50.88
N GLU A 74 -2.19 41.00 -49.87
CA GLU A 74 -2.96 41.89 -48.97
C GLU A 74 -3.38 41.23 -47.62
N ASP A 75 -2.49 41.42 -46.62
CA ASP A 75 -2.74 41.47 -45.16
C ASP A 75 -2.17 42.82 -44.67
N PRO A 76 -2.74 43.47 -43.64
CA PRO A 76 -1.90 43.71 -42.47
C PRO A 76 -2.58 43.82 -41.08
N GLN A 77 -1.90 43.21 -40.08
CA GLN A 77 -1.63 43.74 -38.72
C GLN A 77 -2.73 43.61 -37.64
N ARG A 78 -2.45 43.17 -36.38
CA ARG A 78 -1.52 43.63 -35.31
C ARG A 78 -2.00 44.97 -34.65
N GLN A 79 -1.83 45.25 -33.35
CA GLN A 79 -0.98 44.64 -32.30
C GLN A 79 -1.39 45.02 -30.84
N ALA A 80 -0.87 44.26 -29.86
CA ALA A 80 -0.50 44.68 -28.48
C ALA A 80 -1.60 44.92 -27.41
N ALA A 81 -1.15 44.98 -26.14
CA ALA A 81 -1.93 45.00 -24.89
C ALA A 81 -1.31 45.98 -23.86
N GLN A 82 -2.00 46.27 -22.74
CA GLN A 82 -1.40 46.73 -21.46
C GLN A 82 -2.39 46.79 -20.27
N ASP A 83 -1.84 46.83 -19.05
CA ASP A 83 -2.51 46.68 -17.74
C ASP A 83 -3.16 47.95 -17.12
N PRO A 84 -4.04 47.81 -16.10
CA PRO A 84 -4.79 48.93 -15.48
C PRO A 84 -4.20 49.47 -14.14
N PRO A 85 -4.40 50.76 -13.80
CA PRO A 85 -4.12 51.33 -12.47
C PRO A 85 -5.36 51.88 -11.72
N GLN A 86 -5.23 52.13 -10.40
CA GLN A 86 -6.30 52.63 -9.52
C GLN A 86 -6.15 54.08 -8.99
N ALA A 87 -7.26 54.82 -9.01
CA ALA A 87 -7.81 55.71 -7.96
C ALA A 87 -7.18 57.09 -7.56
N LYS A 88 -8.07 57.94 -6.98
CA LYS A 88 -7.93 59.27 -6.30
C LYS A 88 -7.97 60.53 -7.19
N GLY A 89 -8.64 61.64 -6.82
CA GLY A 89 -9.64 61.87 -5.75
C GLY A 89 -9.86 63.36 -5.35
N GLY A 90 -11.01 63.69 -4.73
CA GLY A 90 -11.31 64.99 -4.07
C GLY A 90 -12.37 65.90 -4.76
N LYS A 91 -13.00 66.91 -4.12
CA LYS A 91 -13.02 67.30 -2.68
C LYS A 91 -14.10 68.39 -2.36
N ASP A 92 -14.26 68.71 -1.06
CA ASP A 92 -14.76 69.96 -0.41
C ASP A 92 -16.22 70.07 0.14
N ALA A 93 -16.43 71.04 1.06
CA ALA A 93 -17.53 71.18 2.06
C ALA A 93 -18.19 72.61 1.99
N PRO A 94 -18.71 73.36 3.04
CA PRO A 94 -18.73 73.22 4.53
C PRO A 94 -20.03 73.71 5.30
N GLN A 95 -19.93 73.92 6.64
CA GLN A 95 -20.80 74.75 7.57
C GLN A 95 -22.14 74.15 8.13
N THR A 96 -22.68 74.44 9.34
CA THR A 96 -22.25 75.22 10.55
C THR A 96 -23.03 74.91 11.87
N LYS A 97 -22.33 74.93 13.03
CA LYS A 97 -22.62 75.43 14.42
C LYS A 97 -23.99 75.30 15.17
N THR A 98 -23.86 75.38 16.53
CA THR A 98 -24.84 75.67 17.64
C THR A 98 -25.50 74.45 18.34
N ASP A 99 -25.75 74.41 19.67
CA ASP A 99 -25.11 75.08 20.86
C ASP A 99 -25.40 74.27 22.19
N ARG A 100 -25.54 74.91 23.37
CA ARG A 100 -25.59 74.31 24.73
C ARG A 100 -27.00 74.08 25.33
N LYS A 101 -27.14 73.09 26.23
CA LYS A 101 -27.40 73.28 27.70
C LYS A 101 -27.68 71.98 28.50
N ASP A 102 -27.52 72.08 29.83
CA ASP A 102 -27.66 71.02 30.85
C ASP A 102 -28.99 71.13 31.65
N SER A 103 -29.57 70.01 32.13
CA SER A 103 -30.11 69.84 33.51
C SER A 103 -30.78 68.47 33.80
N GLU A 104 -30.69 68.09 35.08
CA GLU A 104 -31.37 67.05 35.88
C GLU A 104 -32.95 67.10 35.84
N GLU A 105 -33.79 66.23 36.43
CA GLU A 105 -33.66 65.04 37.31
C GLU A 105 -34.94 64.13 37.30
N GLN A 106 -34.91 63.00 38.02
CA GLN A 106 -36.02 62.25 38.71
C GLN A 106 -37.36 61.88 38.00
N ALA A 107 -37.62 60.55 37.96
CA ALA A 107 -38.86 59.91 38.43
C ALA A 107 -38.61 58.40 38.70
N ALA A 108 -39.42 57.72 39.52
CA ALA A 108 -39.18 56.32 39.95
C ALA A 108 -40.45 55.53 40.34
N ARG A 109 -40.26 54.24 40.66
CA ARG A 109 -41.23 53.20 41.14
C ARG A 109 -41.95 52.43 40.02
N GLU A 110 -42.37 51.18 40.21
CA GLU A 110 -42.51 50.40 41.46
C GLU A 110 -42.03 48.93 41.32
N SER A 111 -42.02 48.14 42.41
CA SER A 111 -41.27 46.87 42.50
C SER A 111 -41.91 45.75 43.32
N THR A 112 -41.75 44.50 42.87
CA THR A 112 -41.99 43.24 43.60
C THR A 112 -41.06 42.16 43.03
N GLN A 113 -40.42 41.26 43.79
CA GLN A 113 -40.36 41.06 45.25
C GLN A 113 -39.06 40.30 45.62
N SER A 114 -38.55 40.40 46.85
CA SER A 114 -37.28 39.79 47.25
C SER A 114 -37.41 38.59 48.20
N THR A 115 -36.67 37.52 47.92
CA THR A 115 -35.97 36.58 48.84
C THR A 115 -36.63 35.98 50.11
N ALA A 116 -36.16 34.76 50.42
CA ALA A 116 -36.02 34.13 51.75
C ALA A 116 -37.22 33.36 52.36
N LYS A 117 -37.18 32.03 52.15
CA LYS A 117 -37.51 30.89 53.06
C LYS A 117 -37.35 29.61 52.22
N ASN A 118 -36.77 28.50 52.69
CA ASN A 118 -36.20 28.18 53.99
C ASN A 118 -35.02 27.20 53.81
N GLU A 119 -33.98 27.28 54.63
CA GLU A 119 -33.15 26.10 54.92
C GLU A 119 -33.87 25.27 56.00
N SER A 120 -34.05 23.95 55.77
CA SER A 120 -33.93 22.87 56.78
C SER A 120 -34.66 21.61 56.31
N ALA A 121 -33.96 20.46 56.31
CA ALA A 121 -34.46 19.12 55.95
C ALA A 121 -34.97 18.99 54.48
N GLN A 122 -34.68 17.90 53.76
CA GLN A 122 -34.35 16.55 54.22
C GLN A 122 -33.08 15.98 53.59
N SER A 123 -32.17 15.52 54.44
CA SER A 123 -31.06 14.64 54.06
C SER A 123 -31.54 13.19 53.93
N GLN A 124 -32.27 12.87 52.86
CA GLN A 124 -32.63 11.52 52.38
C GLN A 124 -33.41 11.69 51.07
N GLY A 125 -32.93 11.16 49.94
CA GLY A 125 -33.65 11.21 48.66
C GLY A 125 -32.86 11.63 47.41
N VAL A 126 -31.53 11.68 47.42
CA VAL A 126 -30.70 11.84 46.20
C VAL A 126 -29.56 10.82 46.21
N GLN A 127 -29.90 9.54 46.03
CA GLN A 127 -28.92 8.46 45.81
C GLN A 127 -29.49 7.32 44.96
N GLU A 128 -30.47 7.61 44.09
CA GLU A 128 -31.22 6.60 43.31
C GLU A 128 -31.64 7.11 41.91
N SER A 129 -30.99 8.17 41.41
CA SER A 129 -31.33 8.84 40.15
C SER A 129 -30.10 9.29 39.32
N GLN A 130 -28.94 8.69 39.58
CA GLN A 130 -27.74 8.73 38.72
C GLN A 130 -27.26 7.30 38.44
N LYS A 131 -28.19 6.42 38.03
CA LYS A 131 -27.89 5.01 37.76
C LYS A 131 -28.77 4.39 36.66
N SER A 132 -29.17 5.21 35.69
CA SER A 132 -30.10 4.83 34.62
C SER A 132 -29.95 5.72 33.36
N VAL A 133 -28.75 6.25 33.10
CA VAL A 133 -28.41 7.04 31.89
C VAL A 133 -26.97 6.74 31.43
N GLU A 134 -26.43 5.57 31.79
CA GLU A 134 -25.09 5.09 31.37
C GLU A 134 -25.18 3.81 30.50
N GLU A 135 -26.40 3.40 30.12
CA GLU A 135 -26.68 2.18 29.34
C GLU A 135 -27.39 2.46 28.01
N GLU A 136 -27.16 3.62 27.37
CA GLU A 136 -27.62 3.85 25.98
C GLU A 136 -26.77 4.84 25.16
N SER A 137 -25.43 4.76 25.28
CA SER A 137 -24.49 5.40 24.34
C SER A 137 -23.22 4.55 24.15
N GLY A 138 -23.36 3.41 23.47
CA GLY A 138 -22.28 2.46 23.19
C GLY A 138 -21.26 2.94 22.15
N SER A 139 -20.59 4.06 22.42
CA SER A 139 -19.41 4.49 21.64
C SER A 139 -18.29 3.47 21.85
N ARG A 140 -18.00 2.68 20.82
CA ARG A 140 -16.83 1.78 20.80
C ARG A 140 -15.58 2.56 20.36
N THR A 141 -15.12 3.49 21.18
CA THR A 141 -13.67 3.76 21.18
C THR A 141 -13.00 2.55 21.82
N SER A 142 -12.64 1.56 21.00
CA SER A 142 -11.60 0.61 21.37
C SER A 142 -10.36 1.42 21.71
N ALA A 143 -9.76 1.19 22.87
CA ALA A 143 -8.42 1.70 23.13
C ALA A 143 -7.51 1.13 22.02
N ALA A 144 -6.84 2.00 21.27
CA ALA A 144 -5.88 1.57 20.25
C ALA A 144 -4.86 0.64 20.91
N ALA A 145 -4.57 -0.50 20.26
CA ALA A 145 -3.52 -1.38 20.76
C ALA A 145 -2.17 -0.67 20.67
N SER A 146 -1.25 -1.05 21.55
CA SER A 146 0.14 -0.61 21.49
C SER A 146 0.98 -1.69 20.83
N LEU A 147 2.06 -1.29 20.14
CA LEU A 147 3.15 -2.20 19.80
C LEU A 147 4.13 -2.42 20.97
N SER A 148 4.01 -1.65 22.06
CA SER A 148 4.91 -1.74 23.23
C SER A 148 4.29 -2.57 24.36
N HIS A 149 5.08 -3.50 24.94
CA HIS A 149 4.65 -4.37 26.04
C HIS A 149 5.46 -4.10 27.32
N GLU A 150 4.80 -3.58 28.37
CA GLU A 150 5.48 -3.25 29.63
C GLU A 150 6.14 -4.46 30.29
N GLY A 151 7.40 -4.32 30.71
CA GLY A 151 8.16 -5.39 31.36
C GLY A 151 8.91 -6.34 30.42
N TYR A 152 8.77 -6.15 29.11
CA TYR A 152 9.49 -6.88 28.07
C TYR A 152 10.59 -6.04 27.43
N THR A 153 11.47 -6.66 26.64
CA THR A 153 12.50 -6.01 25.81
C THR A 153 12.39 -6.51 24.38
N LEU A 154 12.31 -5.59 23.41
CA LEU A 154 12.23 -5.92 21.98
C LEU A 154 13.57 -6.47 21.46
N ASN A 155 13.56 -7.68 20.87
CA ASN A 155 14.76 -8.41 20.45
C ASN A 155 14.92 -8.51 18.92
N LYS A 156 13.83 -8.76 18.19
CA LYS A 156 13.79 -8.87 16.71
C LYS A 156 12.45 -8.36 16.19
N VAL A 157 12.42 -7.77 14.98
CA VAL A 157 11.18 -7.45 14.26
C VAL A 157 11.26 -7.81 12.78
N VAL A 158 10.26 -8.53 12.26
CA VAL A 158 10.08 -8.81 10.84
C VAL A 158 8.74 -8.21 10.37
N ILE A 159 8.78 -7.40 9.33
CA ILE A 159 7.60 -6.73 8.76
C ILE A 159 7.31 -7.26 7.36
N LEU A 160 6.06 -7.61 7.08
CA LEU A 160 5.53 -7.73 5.72
C LEU A 160 4.57 -6.57 5.43
N SER A 161 4.95 -5.67 4.54
CA SER A 161 4.18 -4.50 4.13
C SER A 161 3.49 -4.69 2.78
N ARG A 162 2.22 -4.30 2.68
CA ARG A 162 1.61 -3.84 1.41
C ARG A 162 2.34 -2.56 0.97
N HIS A 163 2.43 -2.31 -0.32
CA HIS A 163 2.83 -1.00 -0.84
C HIS A 163 1.86 0.12 -0.37
N ASN A 164 2.34 1.37 -0.29
CA ASN A 164 1.50 2.53 0.02
C ASN A 164 0.73 3.02 -1.24
N ILE A 165 0.05 4.19 -1.18
CA ILE A 165 -0.86 4.67 -2.23
C ILE A 165 -0.17 4.70 -3.61
N ARG A 166 -0.86 4.14 -4.59
CA ARG A 166 -0.46 4.07 -6.00
C ARG A 166 -1.53 4.65 -6.91
N SER A 167 -1.15 5.02 -8.12
CA SER A 167 -2.11 5.13 -9.21
C SER A 167 -2.82 3.78 -9.47
N PRO A 168 -4.06 3.79 -9.99
CA PRO A 168 -4.75 2.58 -10.43
C PRO A 168 -3.88 1.74 -11.38
N LEU A 169 -4.07 0.42 -11.37
CA LEU A 169 -3.28 -0.51 -12.19
C LEU A 169 -3.45 -0.31 -13.71
N SER A 170 -4.48 0.44 -14.12
CA SER A 170 -4.92 0.61 -15.51
C SER A 170 -4.83 2.07 -15.96
N GLY A 171 -4.16 2.33 -17.08
CA GLY A 171 -3.87 3.69 -17.58
C GLY A 171 -4.88 4.25 -18.61
N SER A 172 -4.47 5.33 -19.29
CA SER A 172 -5.23 5.96 -20.39
C SER A 172 -5.61 4.94 -21.47
N GLY A 173 -6.89 4.92 -21.87
CA GLY A 173 -7.39 3.97 -22.88
C GLY A 173 -7.63 2.54 -22.38
N SER A 174 -7.61 2.32 -21.06
CA SER A 174 -8.08 1.06 -20.43
C SER A 174 -9.59 1.08 -20.19
N ILE A 175 -10.17 -0.10 -19.93
CA ILE A 175 -11.60 -0.27 -19.63
C ILE A 175 -12.06 0.57 -18.41
N LEU A 176 -11.19 0.75 -17.41
CA LEU A 176 -11.46 1.61 -16.24
C LEU A 176 -11.77 3.07 -16.65
N GLN A 177 -11.11 3.57 -17.69
CA GLN A 177 -11.29 4.94 -18.18
C GLN A 177 -12.55 5.10 -19.03
N THR A 178 -13.16 4.01 -19.51
CA THR A 178 -14.42 4.04 -20.28
C THR A 178 -15.64 3.61 -19.45
N MET A 179 -15.45 3.17 -18.21
CA MET A 179 -16.51 2.74 -17.26
C MET A 179 -17.24 3.88 -16.54
N THR A 180 -16.90 5.14 -16.80
CA THR A 180 -17.61 6.33 -16.29
C THR A 180 -17.57 7.46 -17.32
N PRO A 181 -18.54 8.39 -17.36
CA PRO A 181 -18.43 9.64 -18.10
C PRO A 181 -17.66 10.73 -17.34
N HIS A 182 -17.28 10.51 -16.07
CA HIS A 182 -16.55 11.46 -15.24
C HIS A 182 -15.04 11.50 -15.56
N GLU A 183 -14.37 12.59 -15.19
CA GLU A 183 -12.90 12.70 -15.24
C GLU A 183 -12.30 12.15 -13.95
N TRP A 184 -11.56 11.04 -14.04
CA TRP A 184 -10.79 10.47 -12.93
C TRP A 184 -9.74 11.46 -12.40
N HIS A 185 -9.40 11.38 -11.10
CA HIS A 185 -8.38 12.21 -10.47
C HIS A 185 -7.05 12.24 -11.26
N ALA A 186 -6.44 13.43 -11.32
CA ALA A 186 -5.22 13.68 -12.10
C ALA A 186 -3.96 13.21 -11.35
N TRP A 187 -3.73 11.89 -11.39
CA TRP A 187 -2.69 11.17 -10.66
C TRP A 187 -1.28 11.76 -10.74
N SER A 188 -0.58 11.69 -9.61
CA SER A 188 0.77 12.23 -9.42
C SER A 188 1.91 11.30 -9.91
N SER A 189 1.59 10.13 -10.43
CA SER A 189 2.52 9.10 -10.94
C SER A 189 1.99 8.40 -12.20
N SER A 190 2.77 7.50 -12.82
CA SER A 190 2.25 6.66 -13.92
C SER A 190 1.29 5.58 -13.37
N PRO A 191 0.44 4.96 -14.21
CA PRO A 191 -0.41 3.85 -13.79
C PRO A 191 0.40 2.75 -13.09
N SER A 192 -0.15 2.17 -12.02
CA SER A 192 0.51 1.14 -11.18
C SER A 192 1.71 1.61 -10.33
N GLU A 193 2.18 2.87 -10.47
CA GLU A 193 3.30 3.45 -9.70
C GLU A 193 2.82 4.14 -8.40
N LEU A 194 3.69 4.17 -7.38
CA LEU A 194 3.45 4.89 -6.12
C LEU A 194 3.17 6.38 -6.37
N SER A 195 2.17 6.94 -5.70
CA SER A 195 1.83 8.37 -5.77
C SER A 195 2.79 9.21 -4.91
N LEU A 196 2.81 10.53 -5.12
CA LEU A 196 3.58 11.44 -4.26
C LEU A 196 3.06 11.42 -2.81
N ARG A 197 1.74 11.28 -2.62
CA ARG A 197 1.12 11.14 -1.29
C ARG A 197 1.54 9.82 -0.63
N GLY A 198 1.51 8.70 -1.37
CA GLY A 198 1.95 7.40 -0.87
C GLY A 198 3.42 7.40 -0.42
N GLY A 199 4.28 8.20 -1.06
CA GLY A 199 5.66 8.41 -0.62
C GLY A 199 5.78 9.21 0.69
N VAL A 200 4.92 10.23 0.91
CA VAL A 200 4.88 10.99 2.17
C VAL A 200 4.40 10.10 3.32
N LEU A 201 3.25 9.45 3.16
CA LEU A 201 2.63 8.57 4.16
C LEU A 201 3.58 7.43 4.58
N GLU A 202 4.27 6.80 3.62
CA GLU A 202 5.21 5.74 3.95
C GLU A 202 6.50 6.26 4.63
N THR A 203 6.89 7.52 4.35
CA THR A 203 7.98 8.18 5.10
C THR A 203 7.55 8.46 6.54
N GLU A 204 6.29 8.86 6.77
CA GLU A 204 5.72 9.07 8.12
C GLU A 204 5.66 7.74 8.89
N MET A 205 5.24 6.65 8.25
CA MET A 205 5.29 5.30 8.81
C MET A 205 6.72 4.90 9.20
N GLY A 206 7.71 5.12 8.33
CA GLY A 206 9.13 4.89 8.66
C GLY A 206 9.60 5.70 9.86
N GLN A 207 9.17 6.97 9.96
CA GLN A 207 9.52 7.84 11.09
C GLN A 207 8.86 7.39 12.41
N TYR A 208 7.63 6.90 12.38
CA TYR A 208 6.97 6.28 13.53
C TYR A 208 7.73 5.04 14.01
N PHE A 209 8.02 4.09 13.12
CA PHE A 209 8.74 2.87 13.49
C PHE A 209 10.13 3.18 14.08
N ARG A 210 10.83 4.20 13.58
CA ARG A 210 12.08 4.69 14.22
C ARG A 210 11.83 5.19 15.64
N LYS A 211 10.79 6.01 15.86
CA LYS A 211 10.52 6.58 17.20
C LYS A 211 10.08 5.52 18.19
N TRP A 212 9.34 4.52 17.75
CA TRP A 212 9.03 3.32 18.54
C TRP A 212 10.31 2.52 18.86
N PHE A 213 11.13 2.18 17.86
CA PHE A 213 12.40 1.47 18.06
C PHE A 213 13.41 2.22 18.96
N GLU A 214 13.43 3.56 18.92
CA GLU A 214 14.23 4.39 19.83
C GLU A 214 13.66 4.41 21.26
N ALA A 215 12.34 4.32 21.43
CA ALA A 215 11.67 4.28 22.73
C ALA A 215 11.82 2.92 23.44
N GLU A 216 11.71 1.82 22.70
CA GLU A 216 12.00 0.45 23.18
C GLU A 216 13.49 0.20 23.44
N GLY A 217 14.37 1.15 23.07
CA GLY A 217 15.82 0.98 23.12
C GLY A 217 16.38 -0.06 22.13
N PHE A 218 15.53 -0.58 21.24
CA PHE A 218 15.87 -1.54 20.21
C PHE A 218 16.88 -0.97 19.21
N PHE A 219 16.66 0.26 18.74
CA PHE A 219 17.63 1.04 17.96
C PHE A 219 18.14 2.23 18.78
N PRO A 220 19.46 2.53 18.78
CA PRO A 220 19.95 3.80 19.29
C PRO A 220 19.54 4.97 18.38
N GLU A 221 19.50 6.19 18.92
CA GLU A 221 19.19 7.40 18.15
C GLU A 221 20.13 7.55 16.93
N ASN A 222 19.55 7.72 15.73
CA ASN A 222 20.29 7.75 14.46
C ASN A 222 21.13 6.47 14.19
N TYR A 223 20.56 5.29 14.45
CA TYR A 223 21.22 3.99 14.24
C TYR A 223 21.81 3.81 12.84
N HIS A 224 23.06 3.33 12.80
CA HIS A 224 23.72 2.82 11.60
C HIS A 224 23.90 1.31 11.81
N PRO A 225 23.07 0.45 11.19
CA PRO A 225 23.14 -0.99 11.40
C PRO A 225 24.38 -1.62 10.76
N GLY A 226 24.82 -2.77 11.29
CA GLY A 226 25.79 -3.64 10.64
C GLY A 226 25.23 -4.32 9.38
N GLU A 227 26.13 -4.83 8.54
CA GLU A 227 25.83 -5.38 7.19
C GLU A 227 24.76 -6.50 7.19
N GLU A 228 24.58 -7.21 8.30
CA GLU A 228 23.61 -8.32 8.46
C GLU A 228 22.49 -7.99 9.49
N GLU A 229 22.53 -6.84 10.18
CA GLU A 229 21.57 -6.52 11.25
C GLU A 229 20.20 -6.06 10.71
N VAL A 230 20.19 -5.41 9.53
CA VAL A 230 18.99 -4.84 8.89
C VAL A 230 18.91 -5.29 7.44
N ARG A 231 17.74 -5.79 7.02
CA ARG A 231 17.44 -6.14 5.62
C ARG A 231 16.17 -5.45 5.14
N ILE A 232 16.23 -4.83 3.97
CA ILE A 232 15.09 -4.20 3.29
C ILE A 232 14.94 -4.87 1.93
N TYR A 233 13.92 -5.68 1.74
CA TYR A 233 13.68 -6.47 0.52
C TYR A 233 12.30 -6.19 -0.05
N ALA A 234 12.22 -5.85 -1.33
CA ALA A 234 10.98 -5.54 -2.02
C ALA A 234 10.82 -6.42 -3.27
N ASN A 235 9.56 -6.66 -3.65
CA ASN A 235 9.23 -7.07 -5.01
C ASN A 235 9.72 -5.98 -5.99
N SER A 236 10.27 -6.35 -7.15
CA SER A 236 10.86 -5.44 -8.15
C SER A 236 9.86 -4.50 -8.85
N LYS A 237 8.57 -4.55 -8.49
CA LYS A 237 7.57 -3.57 -8.91
C LYS A 237 7.91 -2.17 -8.39
N GLN A 238 7.70 -1.15 -9.23
CA GLN A 238 8.02 0.25 -8.90
C GLN A 238 7.46 0.65 -7.53
N ARG A 239 6.19 0.34 -7.28
CA ARG A 239 5.46 0.74 -6.06
C ARG A 239 6.03 0.12 -4.78
N THR A 240 6.46 -1.13 -4.81
CA THR A 240 7.05 -1.84 -3.67
C THR A 240 8.49 -1.37 -3.43
N MET A 241 9.29 -1.23 -4.50
CA MET A 241 10.62 -0.62 -4.41
C MET A 241 10.57 0.82 -3.88
N ALA A 242 9.57 1.61 -4.28
CA ALA A 242 9.39 2.99 -3.82
C ALA A 242 8.91 3.04 -2.36
N THR A 243 7.91 2.23 -1.99
CA THR A 243 7.42 2.09 -0.60
C THR A 243 8.60 1.78 0.34
N ALA A 244 9.35 0.71 0.06
CA ALA A 244 10.48 0.31 0.89
C ALA A 244 11.56 1.40 1.02
N LYS A 245 11.79 2.21 -0.02
CA LYS A 245 12.74 3.34 0.02
C LYS A 245 12.23 4.51 0.85
N TYR A 246 10.95 4.88 0.74
CA TYR A 246 10.37 5.92 1.59
C TYR A 246 10.30 5.50 3.06
N PHE A 247 9.90 4.25 3.33
CA PHE A 247 9.95 3.67 4.68
C PHE A 247 11.37 3.72 5.26
N THR A 248 12.37 3.24 4.52
CA THR A 248 13.78 3.25 4.94
C THR A 248 14.31 4.67 5.16
N ALA A 249 13.90 5.64 4.32
CA ALA A 249 14.27 7.05 4.49
C ALA A 249 13.64 7.69 5.75
N GLY A 250 12.44 7.25 6.16
CA GLY A 250 11.86 7.63 7.45
C GLY A 250 12.51 6.93 8.64
N LEU A 251 12.86 5.66 8.48
CA LEU A 251 13.38 4.77 9.52
C LEU A 251 14.85 5.04 9.86
N LEU A 252 15.71 5.11 8.85
CA LEU A 252 17.17 5.21 8.97
C LEU A 252 17.71 6.39 8.13
N PRO A 253 17.22 7.64 8.30
CA PRO A 253 17.53 8.79 7.44
C PRO A 253 19.00 9.19 7.34
N THR A 254 19.88 8.60 8.16
CA THR A 254 21.32 8.87 8.20
C THR A 254 22.19 7.69 7.80
N ALA A 255 21.62 6.51 7.52
CA ALA A 255 22.34 5.32 7.10
C ALA A 255 22.13 5.06 5.60
N ASP A 256 23.18 4.66 4.89
CA ASP A 256 23.13 4.33 3.46
C ASP A 256 22.56 2.91 3.22
N THR A 257 21.42 2.59 3.85
CA THR A 257 20.76 1.28 3.76
C THR A 257 20.16 1.06 2.37
N TRP A 258 20.46 -0.10 1.76
CA TRP A 258 20.00 -0.48 0.42
C TRP A 258 18.65 -1.21 0.44
N THR A 259 17.90 -1.12 -0.65
CA THR A 259 16.67 -1.90 -0.89
C THR A 259 16.95 -2.99 -1.91
N GLU A 260 16.91 -4.24 -1.47
CA GLU A 260 17.08 -5.45 -2.27
C GLU A 260 15.87 -5.75 -3.17
N THR A 261 16.14 -6.44 -4.27
CA THR A 261 15.21 -6.97 -5.28
C THR A 261 15.92 -8.11 -6.01
N GLN A 262 15.31 -9.29 -6.21
CA GLN A 262 16.00 -10.43 -6.85
C GLN A 262 15.83 -10.49 -8.38
N VAL A 263 14.83 -9.79 -8.93
CA VAL A 263 14.55 -9.76 -10.38
C VAL A 263 14.61 -8.35 -10.97
N GLU A 264 14.64 -8.26 -12.29
CA GLU A 264 14.69 -7.01 -13.05
C GLU A 264 13.54 -6.03 -12.73
N TYR A 265 13.79 -4.74 -12.97
CA TYR A 265 12.84 -3.66 -12.69
C TYR A 265 11.47 -3.88 -13.35
N ASP A 266 10.41 -3.64 -12.58
CA ASP A 266 9.01 -3.88 -12.92
C ASP A 266 8.68 -5.32 -13.38
N GLN A 267 9.49 -6.31 -12.99
CA GLN A 267 9.05 -7.71 -12.99
C GLN A 267 8.38 -8.07 -11.65
N MET A 268 7.68 -9.20 -11.62
CA MET A 268 7.20 -9.80 -10.37
C MET A 268 8.29 -10.71 -9.81
N ASP A 269 8.74 -10.43 -8.59
CA ASP A 269 9.69 -11.26 -7.87
C ASP A 269 9.00 -12.55 -7.36
N PRO A 270 9.51 -13.77 -7.64
CA PRO A 270 8.86 -15.03 -7.25
C PRO A 270 8.50 -15.14 -5.78
N VAL A 271 9.34 -14.62 -4.87
CA VAL A 271 9.05 -14.64 -3.40
C VAL A 271 7.77 -13.89 -3.07
N PHE A 272 7.46 -12.85 -3.83
CA PHE A 272 6.28 -11.99 -3.65
C PHE A 272 5.18 -12.26 -4.69
N THR A 273 5.25 -13.36 -5.45
CA THR A 273 4.27 -13.69 -6.50
C THR A 273 3.32 -14.80 -6.00
N PRO A 274 2.07 -14.49 -5.64
CA PRO A 274 1.14 -15.48 -5.11
C PRO A 274 0.54 -16.32 -6.25
N GLN A 275 1.30 -17.31 -6.71
CA GLN A 275 0.97 -18.17 -7.85
C GLN A 275 1.03 -19.67 -7.50
N PHE A 276 0.29 -20.49 -8.23
CA PHE A 276 0.39 -21.95 -8.10
C PHE A 276 1.58 -22.50 -8.90
N VAL A 277 2.45 -23.29 -8.28
CA VAL A 277 3.57 -23.98 -8.98
C VAL A 277 3.11 -25.24 -9.72
N PHE A 278 1.90 -25.74 -9.43
CA PHE A 278 1.24 -26.78 -10.21
C PHE A 278 -0.28 -26.56 -10.23
N MET A 279 -0.95 -27.09 -11.25
CA MET A 279 -2.41 -27.15 -11.30
C MET A 279 -2.88 -28.33 -12.14
N ASN A 280 -3.91 -29.03 -11.67
CA ASN A 280 -4.58 -30.13 -12.39
C ASN A 280 -6.07 -30.17 -12.04
N ASP A 281 -6.86 -30.90 -12.85
CA ASP A 281 -8.33 -30.95 -12.74
C ASP A 281 -8.85 -31.31 -11.33
N ALA A 282 -8.13 -32.15 -10.58
CA ALA A 282 -8.54 -32.56 -9.24
C ALA A 282 -8.28 -31.45 -8.22
N TYR A 283 -7.09 -30.84 -8.24
CA TYR A 283 -6.73 -29.74 -7.35
C TYR A 283 -7.53 -28.46 -7.66
N ALA A 284 -7.65 -28.12 -8.94
CA ALA A 284 -8.47 -27.00 -9.41
C ALA A 284 -9.92 -27.14 -8.94
N LYS A 285 -10.47 -28.36 -8.99
CA LYS A 285 -11.80 -28.64 -8.45
C LYS A 285 -11.85 -28.54 -6.93
N ALA A 286 -10.88 -29.09 -6.19
CA ALA A 286 -10.88 -29.04 -4.73
C ALA A 286 -10.81 -27.59 -4.20
N VAL A 287 -9.93 -26.76 -4.77
CA VAL A 287 -9.84 -25.33 -4.48
C VAL A 287 -11.14 -24.61 -4.87
N THR A 288 -11.69 -24.86 -6.07
CA THR A 288 -12.94 -24.21 -6.51
C THR A 288 -14.14 -24.58 -5.62
N ASP A 289 -14.29 -25.85 -5.25
CA ASP A 289 -15.37 -26.31 -4.35
C ASP A 289 -15.24 -25.64 -2.97
N GLN A 290 -14.01 -25.48 -2.45
CA GLN A 290 -13.75 -24.83 -1.16
C GLN A 290 -13.98 -23.31 -1.22
N VAL A 291 -13.48 -22.61 -2.25
CA VAL A 291 -13.74 -21.17 -2.45
C VAL A 291 -15.24 -20.92 -2.55
N LEU A 292 -15.97 -21.70 -3.35
CA LEU A 292 -17.42 -21.56 -3.45
C LEU A 292 -18.13 -21.86 -2.12
N SER A 293 -17.64 -22.84 -1.33
CA SER A 293 -18.19 -23.14 0.00
C SER A 293 -17.97 -22.04 1.04
N LEU A 294 -16.95 -21.19 0.87
CA LEU A 294 -16.62 -20.10 1.80
C LEU A 294 -17.18 -18.74 1.35
N TYR A 295 -17.20 -18.49 0.04
CA TYR A 295 -17.41 -17.15 -0.52
C TYR A 295 -18.69 -16.96 -1.33
N SER A 296 -19.43 -18.01 -1.73
CA SER A 296 -20.64 -17.82 -2.56
C SER A 296 -21.68 -16.88 -1.92
N GLU A 297 -21.88 -16.97 -0.59
CA GLU A 297 -22.81 -16.07 0.11
C GLU A 297 -22.25 -14.65 0.27
N LYS A 298 -20.95 -14.50 0.57
CA LYS A 298 -20.27 -13.18 0.62
C LYS A 298 -20.33 -12.47 -0.74
N LEU A 299 -20.00 -13.18 -1.83
CA LEU A 299 -20.05 -12.70 -3.21
C LEU A 299 -21.47 -12.30 -3.63
N ALA A 300 -22.49 -13.10 -3.30
CA ALA A 300 -23.89 -12.76 -3.58
C ALA A 300 -24.34 -11.52 -2.80
N GLY A 301 -23.84 -11.33 -1.57
CA GLY A 301 -24.10 -10.15 -0.74
C GLY A 301 -23.61 -8.82 -1.34
N LEU A 302 -22.60 -8.84 -2.22
CA LEU A 302 -22.06 -7.65 -2.88
C LEU A 302 -23.04 -6.96 -3.84
N SER A 303 -24.27 -7.44 -4.05
CA SER A 303 -25.21 -6.87 -5.03
C SER A 303 -25.48 -5.38 -4.77
N ASP A 304 -25.86 -5.02 -3.55
CA ASP A 304 -26.17 -3.63 -3.17
C ASP A 304 -24.92 -2.73 -3.27
N ASN A 305 -23.73 -3.28 -3.00
CA ASN A 305 -22.45 -2.58 -3.14
C ASN A 305 -22.09 -2.37 -4.62
N CYS A 306 -22.38 -3.35 -5.47
CA CYS A 306 -22.20 -3.28 -6.92
C CYS A 306 -23.14 -2.24 -7.55
N ASP A 307 -24.41 -2.20 -7.12
CA ASP A 307 -25.37 -1.17 -7.55
C ASP A 307 -24.94 0.24 -7.08
N LEU A 308 -24.41 0.35 -5.85
CA LEU A 308 -23.81 1.58 -5.33
C LEU A 308 -22.63 2.05 -6.19
N LEU A 309 -21.69 1.16 -6.52
CA LEU A 309 -20.55 1.48 -7.39
C LEU A 309 -21.01 1.85 -8.82
N ALA A 310 -22.02 1.17 -9.36
CA ALA A 310 -22.58 1.48 -10.68
C ALA A 310 -23.24 2.86 -10.73
N ARG A 311 -23.93 3.28 -9.64
CA ARG A 311 -24.43 4.65 -9.48
C ARG A 311 -23.30 5.67 -9.50
N VAL A 312 -22.30 5.50 -8.63
CA VAL A 312 -21.24 6.50 -8.41
C VAL A 312 -20.33 6.69 -9.63
N LEU A 313 -20.28 5.71 -10.53
CA LEU A 313 -19.58 5.82 -11.80
C LEU A 313 -20.44 6.41 -12.94
N ASP A 314 -21.72 6.74 -12.73
CA ASP A 314 -22.70 7.00 -13.81
C ASP A 314 -22.63 5.91 -14.90
N LEU A 315 -22.55 4.63 -14.49
CA LEU A 315 -22.13 3.53 -15.37
C LEU A 315 -23.02 3.39 -16.62
N GLU A 316 -24.33 3.59 -16.53
CA GLU A 316 -25.24 3.54 -17.68
C GLU A 316 -24.93 4.61 -18.75
N ASP A 317 -24.36 5.75 -18.34
CA ASP A 317 -23.94 6.86 -19.20
C ASP A 317 -22.43 6.86 -19.51
N SER A 318 -21.74 5.73 -19.25
CA SER A 318 -20.34 5.48 -19.65
C SER A 318 -20.18 5.07 -21.14
N GLU A 319 -18.95 4.93 -21.63
CA GLU A 319 -18.70 4.33 -22.95
C GLU A 319 -18.78 2.79 -22.89
N ALA A 320 -18.23 2.17 -21.84
CA ALA A 320 -18.17 0.73 -21.66
C ALA A 320 -19.55 0.05 -21.55
N PHE A 321 -20.53 0.74 -20.96
CA PHE A 321 -21.91 0.26 -20.93
C PHE A 321 -22.59 0.40 -22.31
N ARG A 322 -22.43 1.55 -22.98
CA ARG A 322 -23.02 1.79 -24.30
C ARG A 322 -22.39 0.94 -25.42
N SER A 323 -21.15 0.48 -25.25
CA SER A 323 -20.50 -0.51 -26.13
C SER A 323 -20.93 -1.96 -25.84
N GLY A 324 -21.44 -2.22 -24.63
CA GLY A 324 -21.76 -3.55 -24.12
C GLY A 324 -20.56 -4.32 -23.55
N GLU A 325 -19.42 -3.67 -23.34
CA GLU A 325 -18.21 -4.27 -22.75
C GLU A 325 -18.31 -4.41 -21.22
N VAL A 326 -18.99 -3.47 -20.55
CA VAL A 326 -19.35 -3.54 -19.12
C VAL A 326 -20.85 -3.23 -18.97
N PRO A 327 -21.74 -4.22 -19.16
CA PRO A 327 -23.20 -4.03 -19.14
C PRO A 327 -23.79 -3.94 -17.71
N GLY A 328 -22.96 -3.69 -16.69
CA GLY A 328 -23.33 -3.70 -15.27
C GLY A 328 -22.36 -4.52 -14.41
N PHE A 329 -22.55 -4.49 -13.10
CA PHE A 329 -21.79 -5.31 -12.14
C PHE A 329 -22.66 -6.42 -11.56
N ARG A 330 -22.40 -7.65 -11.99
CA ARG A 330 -23.07 -8.87 -11.52
C ARG A 330 -22.19 -9.65 -10.55
N THR A 331 -22.83 -10.37 -9.64
CA THR A 331 -22.21 -11.28 -8.67
C THR A 331 -22.40 -12.76 -9.07
N ASP A 332 -23.44 -13.06 -9.86
CA ASP A 332 -23.88 -14.41 -10.23
C ASP A 332 -23.17 -15.00 -11.48
N ASP A 333 -22.29 -14.23 -12.12
CA ASP A 333 -21.46 -14.67 -13.27
C ASP A 333 -20.03 -15.08 -12.87
N THR A 334 -19.79 -15.29 -11.57
CA THR A 334 -18.52 -15.69 -10.96
C THR A 334 -18.01 -17.05 -11.44
N ALA A 335 -16.82 -17.06 -12.07
CA ALA A 335 -16.03 -18.27 -12.33
C ALA A 335 -14.53 -18.03 -12.04
N LEU A 336 -13.85 -19.04 -11.50
CA LEU A 336 -12.40 -19.01 -11.23
C LEU A 336 -11.59 -19.53 -12.43
N GLU A 337 -10.48 -18.87 -12.72
CA GLU A 337 -9.37 -19.43 -13.50
C GLU A 337 -8.20 -19.76 -12.56
N LEU A 338 -7.94 -21.05 -12.38
CA LEU A 338 -6.80 -21.58 -11.63
C LEU A 338 -5.85 -22.27 -12.62
N LYS A 339 -4.58 -21.87 -12.64
CA LYS A 339 -3.55 -22.30 -13.61
C LYS A 339 -2.19 -22.39 -12.90
N ALA A 340 -1.30 -23.27 -13.37
CA ALA A 340 0.09 -23.27 -12.95
C ALA A 340 0.82 -22.04 -13.52
N ASP A 341 1.91 -21.63 -12.85
CA ASP A 341 2.73 -20.46 -13.22
C ASP A 341 1.91 -19.16 -13.33
N ALA A 342 0.85 -19.05 -12.51
CA ALA A 342 -0.08 -17.92 -12.51
C ALA A 342 -0.75 -17.71 -11.15
N GLU A 343 -1.02 -16.44 -10.84
CA GLU A 343 -1.93 -16.03 -9.77
C GLU A 343 -3.36 -16.55 -10.02
N PRO A 344 -4.14 -16.88 -8.97
CA PRO A 344 -5.58 -17.16 -9.10
C PRO A 344 -6.31 -15.94 -9.68
N ARG A 345 -7.29 -16.17 -10.55
CA ARG A 345 -8.07 -15.10 -11.19
C ARG A 345 -9.55 -15.40 -11.15
N MET A 346 -10.37 -14.35 -11.10
CA MET A 346 -11.81 -14.46 -11.30
C MET A 346 -12.22 -13.83 -12.64
N THR A 347 -12.93 -14.59 -13.46
CA THR A 347 -13.60 -14.12 -14.68
C THR A 347 -15.07 -13.90 -14.38
N SER A 348 -15.48 -12.64 -14.27
CA SER A 348 -16.85 -12.19 -14.01
C SER A 348 -16.94 -10.67 -14.10
N SER A 349 -18.16 -10.15 -14.04
CA SER A 349 -18.41 -8.71 -13.88
C SER A 349 -17.77 -8.14 -12.60
N LEU A 350 -17.65 -8.94 -11.53
CA LEU A 350 -16.93 -8.56 -10.30
C LEU A 350 -15.45 -8.23 -10.52
N LYS A 351 -14.79 -8.73 -11.57
CA LYS A 351 -13.42 -8.28 -11.91
C LYS A 351 -13.38 -6.80 -12.26
N ASN A 352 -14.36 -6.34 -13.02
CA ASN A 352 -14.48 -4.94 -13.41
C ASN A 352 -14.94 -4.09 -12.21
N ALA A 353 -15.86 -4.62 -11.40
CA ALA A 353 -16.28 -3.97 -10.14
C ALA A 353 -15.09 -3.78 -9.18
N CYS A 354 -14.28 -4.81 -8.94
CA CYS A 354 -13.06 -4.71 -8.13
C CYS A 354 -12.04 -3.71 -8.73
N SER A 355 -11.90 -3.67 -10.06
CA SER A 355 -10.97 -2.75 -10.74
C SER A 355 -11.38 -1.28 -10.57
N ALA A 356 -12.68 -0.98 -10.55
CA ALA A 356 -13.19 0.37 -10.32
C ALA A 356 -13.32 0.72 -8.82
N SER A 357 -13.62 -0.26 -7.97
CA SER A 357 -13.55 -0.16 -6.51
C SER A 357 -12.14 0.23 -6.05
N ASP A 358 -11.10 -0.50 -6.46
CA ASP A 358 -9.69 -0.17 -6.18
C ASP A 358 -9.34 1.26 -6.64
N ALA A 359 -9.74 1.64 -7.86
CA ALA A 359 -9.48 2.98 -8.38
C ALA A 359 -10.20 4.09 -7.62
N LEU A 360 -11.44 3.86 -7.18
CA LEU A 360 -12.27 4.84 -6.48
C LEU A 360 -11.87 4.97 -5.00
N VAL A 361 -11.46 3.87 -4.34
CA VAL A 361 -10.86 3.86 -3.00
C VAL A 361 -9.50 4.56 -3.00
N LEU A 362 -8.66 4.34 -4.02
CA LEU A 362 -7.41 5.09 -4.17
C LEU A 362 -7.67 6.58 -4.44
N GLN A 363 -8.66 6.91 -5.28
CA GLN A 363 -9.09 8.29 -5.51
C GLN A 363 -9.60 8.96 -4.23
N TYR A 364 -10.31 8.23 -3.35
CA TYR A 364 -10.69 8.71 -2.02
C TYR A 364 -9.46 9.13 -1.22
N TYR A 365 -8.44 8.28 -1.10
CA TYR A 365 -7.24 8.66 -0.34
C TYR A 365 -6.42 9.79 -1.01
N GLU A 366 -6.36 9.89 -2.35
CA GLU A 366 -5.55 10.89 -3.06
C GLU A 366 -6.22 12.28 -3.15
N GLU A 367 -7.53 12.36 -3.45
CA GLU A 367 -8.27 13.63 -3.64
C GLU A 367 -8.71 14.27 -2.29
N PRO A 368 -8.25 15.49 -1.96
CA PRO A 368 -8.61 16.16 -0.70
C PRO A 368 -10.09 16.50 -0.57
N ASP A 369 -10.78 16.74 -1.69
CA ASP A 369 -12.18 17.13 -1.73
C ASP A 369 -13.10 15.90 -1.84
N LEU A 370 -13.72 15.52 -0.72
CA LEU A 370 -14.63 14.36 -0.60
C LEU A 370 -15.76 14.34 -1.65
N ASP A 371 -16.24 15.52 -2.06
CA ASP A 371 -17.30 15.62 -3.08
C ASP A 371 -16.74 15.19 -4.44
N LYS A 372 -15.60 15.75 -4.87
CA LYS A 372 -14.91 15.32 -6.10
C LYS A 372 -14.44 13.87 -6.05
N ALA A 373 -13.99 13.39 -4.89
CA ALA A 373 -13.56 12.01 -4.71
C ALA A 373 -14.67 11.00 -5.06
N SER A 374 -15.93 11.39 -4.83
CA SER A 374 -17.16 10.65 -5.20
C SER A 374 -17.86 11.21 -6.45
N PHE A 375 -17.15 11.97 -7.29
CA PHE A 375 -17.66 12.65 -8.51
C PHE A 375 -18.86 13.59 -8.31
N GLY A 376 -19.20 13.95 -7.06
CA GLY A 376 -20.34 14.80 -6.69
C GLY A 376 -21.51 14.06 -6.02
N GLU A 377 -21.40 12.75 -5.76
CA GLU A 377 -22.46 11.95 -5.12
C GLU A 377 -22.52 12.11 -3.59
N GLY A 378 -21.55 12.79 -2.97
CA GLY A 378 -21.58 13.16 -1.56
C GLY A 378 -21.55 11.99 -0.57
N LEU A 379 -20.83 10.91 -0.91
CA LEU A 379 -20.84 9.64 -0.18
C LEU A 379 -20.40 9.75 1.28
N ASN A 380 -21.08 9.01 2.15
CA ASN A 380 -20.72 8.85 3.55
C ASN A 380 -19.79 7.65 3.80
N HIS A 381 -19.20 7.54 5.00
CA HIS A 381 -18.23 6.48 5.32
C HIS A 381 -18.78 5.05 5.11
N GLU A 382 -20.05 4.78 5.42
CA GLU A 382 -20.68 3.46 5.21
C GLU A 382 -20.80 3.11 3.71
N GLU A 383 -20.92 4.11 2.83
CA GLU A 383 -20.90 3.91 1.38
C GLU A 383 -19.47 3.65 0.86
N TRP A 384 -18.47 4.31 1.45
CA TRP A 384 -17.06 4.04 1.15
C TRP A 384 -16.62 2.65 1.61
N GLU A 385 -17.04 2.20 2.80
CA GLU A 385 -16.85 0.83 3.28
C GLU A 385 -17.46 -0.20 2.31
N LYS A 386 -18.69 0.03 1.83
CA LYS A 386 -19.36 -0.87 0.86
C LYS A 386 -18.67 -0.93 -0.50
N ILE A 387 -18.22 0.21 -1.03
CA ILE A 387 -17.44 0.26 -2.27
C ILE A 387 -16.13 -0.52 -2.11
N SER A 388 -15.46 -0.36 -0.97
CA SER A 388 -14.21 -1.04 -0.62
C SER A 388 -14.39 -2.55 -0.38
N GLU A 389 -15.50 -2.99 0.23
CA GLU A 389 -15.83 -4.40 0.46
C GLU A 389 -15.83 -5.24 -0.83
N ILE A 390 -16.15 -4.64 -1.99
CA ILE A 390 -16.07 -5.30 -3.30
C ILE A 390 -14.64 -5.78 -3.58
N LYS A 391 -13.63 -4.94 -3.33
CA LYS A 391 -12.21 -5.30 -3.47
C LYS A 391 -11.82 -6.34 -2.42
N ASP A 392 -12.16 -6.11 -1.17
CA ASP A 392 -11.70 -6.96 -0.06
C ASP A 392 -12.29 -8.39 -0.17
N VAL A 393 -13.55 -8.54 -0.55
CA VAL A 393 -14.16 -9.86 -0.85
C VAL A 393 -13.60 -10.47 -2.13
N TYR A 394 -13.25 -9.67 -3.16
CA TYR A 394 -12.57 -10.17 -4.37
C TYR A 394 -11.19 -10.78 -4.04
N ILE A 395 -10.41 -10.13 -3.18
CA ILE A 395 -9.10 -10.59 -2.74
C ILE A 395 -9.23 -11.83 -1.85
N ASP A 396 -10.10 -11.82 -0.84
CA ASP A 396 -10.36 -12.98 0.02
C ASP A 396 -10.76 -14.21 -0.80
N THR A 397 -11.69 -14.06 -1.75
CA THR A 397 -12.17 -15.13 -2.64
C THR A 397 -11.03 -15.81 -3.43
N LEU A 398 -9.97 -15.08 -3.78
CA LEU A 398 -8.86 -15.60 -4.58
C LEU A 398 -7.69 -16.14 -3.74
N PHE A 399 -7.39 -15.50 -2.61
CA PHE A 399 -6.11 -15.70 -1.91
C PHE A 399 -6.22 -16.38 -0.53
N THR A 400 -7.40 -16.51 0.08
CA THR A 400 -7.53 -16.94 1.49
C THR A 400 -8.20 -18.29 1.73
N ALA A 401 -8.59 -19.03 0.68
CA ALA A 401 -9.12 -20.39 0.86
C ALA A 401 -8.01 -21.36 1.35
N PRO A 402 -8.23 -22.19 2.40
CA PRO A 402 -7.17 -23.00 3.02
C PRO A 402 -6.39 -23.95 2.10
N LEU A 403 -6.96 -24.47 1.01
CA LEU A 403 -6.25 -25.29 0.02
C LEU A 403 -5.42 -24.46 -0.97
N ALA A 404 -5.57 -23.13 -0.99
CA ALA A 404 -4.85 -22.22 -1.85
C ALA A 404 -3.85 -21.36 -1.07
N ALA A 405 -4.24 -20.77 0.06
CA ALA A 405 -3.43 -19.81 0.79
C ALA A 405 -2.00 -20.30 1.14
N PRO A 406 -1.77 -21.53 1.66
CA PRO A 406 -0.42 -22.03 1.93
C PRO A 406 0.43 -22.15 0.65
N HIS A 407 -0.15 -22.65 -0.44
CA HIS A 407 0.52 -22.77 -1.74
C HIS A 407 0.86 -21.39 -2.34
N LEU A 408 -0.05 -20.42 -2.22
CA LEU A 408 0.13 -19.05 -2.72
C LEU A 408 0.99 -18.17 -1.79
N ALA A 409 1.29 -18.62 -0.58
CA ALA A 409 2.11 -17.89 0.40
C ALA A 409 3.47 -18.55 0.67
N ASN A 410 3.65 -19.83 0.34
CA ASN A 410 4.81 -20.66 0.72
C ASN A 410 6.18 -19.96 0.56
N PRO A 411 6.55 -19.39 -0.62
CA PRO A 411 7.86 -18.72 -0.78
C PRO A 411 8.06 -17.52 0.17
N LEU A 412 6.98 -16.84 0.55
CA LEU A 412 7.02 -15.69 1.46
C LEU A 412 6.95 -16.11 2.94
N LEU A 413 6.31 -17.25 3.24
CA LEU A 413 6.35 -17.87 4.57
C LEU A 413 7.75 -18.38 4.90
N GLU A 414 8.43 -19.01 3.93
CA GLU A 414 9.83 -19.42 4.03
C GLU A 414 10.76 -18.22 4.24
N GLU A 415 10.55 -17.13 3.50
CA GLU A 415 11.31 -15.87 3.68
C GLU A 415 11.09 -15.28 5.09
N ILE A 416 9.84 -15.22 5.57
CA ILE A 416 9.50 -14.75 6.93
C ILE A 416 10.13 -15.65 8.00
N GLN A 417 10.06 -16.98 7.84
CA GLN A 417 10.67 -17.95 8.76
C GLN A 417 12.19 -17.76 8.82
N SER A 418 12.85 -17.71 7.66
CA SER A 418 14.31 -17.53 7.56
C SER A 418 14.79 -16.27 8.28
N GLU A 419 14.08 -15.16 8.09
CA GLU A 419 14.38 -13.87 8.71
C GLU A 419 14.09 -13.86 10.23
N LEU A 420 13.06 -14.61 10.68
CA LEU A 420 12.80 -14.85 12.11
C LEU A 420 13.82 -15.78 12.76
N GLU A 421 14.43 -16.71 12.02
CA GLU A 421 15.45 -17.65 12.56
C GLU A 421 16.89 -17.13 12.50
N ASP A 422 17.23 -16.22 11.57
CA ASP A 422 18.61 -15.70 11.42
C ASP A 422 19.11 -15.01 12.73
N PRO A 423 20.13 -15.55 13.42
CA PRO A 423 20.61 -14.99 14.69
C PRO A 423 21.46 -13.71 14.53
N GLY A 424 21.80 -13.30 13.30
CA GLY A 424 22.42 -12.01 12.99
C GLY A 424 21.38 -10.91 12.69
N ARG A 425 20.20 -11.29 12.18
CA ARG A 425 19.14 -10.34 11.85
C ARG A 425 18.52 -9.72 13.10
N ARG A 426 18.37 -8.39 13.09
CA ARG A 426 17.58 -7.64 14.08
C ARG A 426 16.26 -7.16 13.49
N PHE A 427 16.29 -6.56 12.30
CA PHE A 427 15.11 -5.98 11.66
C PHE A 427 15.01 -6.28 10.17
N THR A 428 13.81 -6.67 9.72
CA THR A 428 13.52 -6.96 8.32
C THR A 428 12.29 -6.20 7.85
N PHE A 429 12.37 -5.60 6.65
CA PHE A 429 11.22 -5.04 5.93
C PHE A 429 11.03 -5.73 4.58
N LEU A 430 9.99 -6.56 4.48
CA LEU A 430 9.55 -7.20 3.24
C LEU A 430 8.41 -6.36 2.62
N CYS A 431 8.48 -6.04 1.32
CA CYS A 431 7.48 -5.19 0.66
C CYS A 431 6.84 -5.85 -0.59
N GLY A 432 5.54 -6.14 -0.48
CA GLY A 432 4.70 -6.79 -1.48
C GLY A 432 3.33 -6.11 -1.67
N HIS A 433 2.31 -6.91 -1.91
CA HIS A 433 0.96 -6.49 -2.29
C HIS A 433 -0.09 -6.97 -1.28
N ASP A 434 -1.32 -6.49 -1.43
CA ASP A 434 -2.49 -6.92 -0.64
C ASP A 434 -2.71 -8.43 -0.70
N SER A 435 -2.58 -9.03 -1.88
CA SER A 435 -2.65 -10.47 -2.09
C SER A 435 -1.63 -11.27 -1.26
N ASN A 436 -0.45 -10.70 -0.96
CA ASN A 436 0.53 -11.32 -0.07
C ASN A 436 0.10 -11.26 1.41
N ILE A 437 -0.48 -10.12 1.85
CA ILE A 437 -1.03 -9.98 3.21
C ILE A 437 -2.18 -10.97 3.41
N ALA A 438 -3.07 -11.09 2.42
CA ALA A 438 -4.20 -12.00 2.43
C ALA A 438 -3.76 -13.48 2.47
N SER A 439 -2.86 -13.93 1.58
CA SER A 439 -2.43 -15.33 1.56
C SER A 439 -1.61 -15.71 2.80
N VAL A 440 -0.73 -14.83 3.29
CA VAL A 440 0.06 -15.09 4.52
C VAL A 440 -0.83 -15.15 5.76
N THR A 441 -1.76 -14.20 5.96
CA THR A 441 -2.65 -14.24 7.14
C THR A 441 -3.56 -15.46 7.13
N ALA A 442 -4.09 -15.85 5.97
CA ALA A 442 -4.91 -17.05 5.84
C ALA A 442 -4.11 -18.36 6.02
N ALA A 443 -2.90 -18.46 5.48
CA ALA A 443 -2.03 -19.62 5.67
C ALA A 443 -1.56 -19.78 7.12
N LEU A 444 -1.34 -18.67 7.84
CA LEU A 444 -1.04 -18.66 9.28
C LEU A 444 -2.27 -18.89 10.16
N GLY A 445 -3.47 -19.10 9.59
CA GLY A 445 -4.69 -19.35 10.34
C GLY A 445 -5.08 -18.17 11.24
N VAL A 446 -5.01 -16.95 10.71
CA VAL A 446 -5.53 -15.75 11.39
C VAL A 446 -7.07 -15.78 11.38
N GLU A 447 -7.69 -15.56 12.54
CA GLU A 447 -9.15 -15.52 12.70
C GLU A 447 -9.78 -14.33 11.95
N ASP A 448 -11.05 -14.45 11.55
CA ASP A 448 -11.73 -13.45 10.71
C ASP A 448 -11.86 -12.08 11.40
N TYR A 449 -11.19 -11.05 10.85
CA TYR A 449 -11.11 -9.70 11.43
C TYR A 449 -11.75 -8.60 10.56
N GLN A 450 -12.02 -7.46 11.20
CA GLN A 450 -12.50 -6.22 10.57
C GLN A 450 -11.77 -5.05 11.23
N LEU A 451 -11.00 -4.28 10.47
CA LEU A 451 -10.20 -3.18 11.02
C LEU A 451 -11.09 -1.96 11.36
N PRO A 452 -10.96 -1.38 12.57
CA PRO A 452 -11.56 -0.09 12.89
C PRO A 452 -10.93 1.03 12.05
N ASP A 453 -11.65 2.15 11.90
CA ASP A 453 -11.13 3.43 11.39
C ASP A 453 -10.39 3.35 10.02
N ALA A 454 -10.78 2.39 9.18
CA ALA A 454 -10.34 2.22 7.80
C ALA A 454 -11.50 1.73 6.92
N ILE A 455 -11.57 2.17 5.66
CA ILE A 455 -12.59 1.69 4.70
C ILE A 455 -12.21 0.37 4.03
N GLU A 456 -10.91 0.09 3.89
CA GLU A 456 -10.37 -1.24 3.57
C GLU A 456 -10.25 -2.04 4.87
N LYS A 457 -11.14 -3.01 5.06
CA LYS A 457 -11.31 -3.75 6.33
C LYS A 457 -10.36 -4.92 6.49
N ARG A 458 -9.73 -5.37 5.40
CA ARG A 458 -8.82 -6.54 5.36
C ARG A 458 -7.38 -6.12 5.15
N THR A 459 -7.11 -5.41 4.06
CA THR A 459 -5.73 -5.12 3.61
C THR A 459 -5.52 -3.64 3.27
N PRO A 460 -5.71 -2.69 4.21
CA PRO A 460 -5.63 -1.25 3.93
C PRO A 460 -4.30 -0.81 3.33
N ILE A 461 -4.33 0.27 2.56
CA ILE A 461 -3.16 0.74 1.81
C ILE A 461 -1.98 1.07 2.75
N GLY A 462 -0.78 0.59 2.41
CA GLY A 462 0.40 0.70 3.28
C GLY A 462 0.37 -0.14 4.57
N CYS A 463 -0.61 -1.04 4.77
CA CYS A 463 -0.66 -1.88 5.97
C CYS A 463 0.52 -2.86 6.08
N LYS A 464 0.87 -3.23 7.32
CA LYS A 464 2.03 -4.03 7.68
C LYS A 464 1.63 -5.12 8.67
N ILE A 465 1.93 -6.39 8.38
CA ILE A 465 2.02 -7.42 9.42
C ILE A 465 3.37 -7.24 10.11
N VAL A 466 3.39 -7.17 11.43
CA VAL A 466 4.57 -6.99 12.26
C VAL A 466 4.70 -8.17 13.20
N PHE A 467 5.75 -8.97 13.02
CA PHE A 467 6.16 -10.03 13.95
C PHE A 467 7.25 -9.44 14.86
N SER A 468 7.00 -9.35 16.16
CA SER A 468 7.96 -8.78 17.12
C SER A 468 8.34 -9.82 18.17
N GLU A 469 9.62 -10.21 18.25
CA GLU A 469 10.15 -11.06 19.32
C GLU A 469 10.50 -10.20 20.54
N TRP A 470 9.97 -10.58 21.69
CA TRP A 470 10.12 -9.96 23.00
C TRP A 470 10.81 -10.89 23.98
N ARG A 471 11.60 -10.33 24.90
CA ARG A 471 12.19 -11.03 26.05
C ARG A 471 11.62 -10.53 27.36
N ASP A 472 11.20 -11.45 28.22
CA ASP A 472 10.77 -11.12 29.58
C ASP A 472 11.96 -11.05 30.57
N MET A 473 11.66 -10.72 31.81
CA MET A 473 12.64 -10.59 32.90
C MET A 473 13.34 -11.90 33.30
N ASP A 474 12.86 -13.06 32.84
CA ASP A 474 13.44 -14.40 33.04
C ASP A 474 14.17 -14.92 31.78
N ASP A 475 14.31 -14.09 30.72
CA ASP A 475 14.86 -14.39 29.38
C ASP A 475 14.03 -15.41 28.55
N SER A 476 12.73 -15.52 28.83
CA SER A 476 11.81 -16.28 27.98
C SER A 476 11.48 -15.49 26.71
N SER A 477 11.37 -16.19 25.57
CA SER A 477 11.02 -15.59 24.28
C SER A 477 9.50 -15.63 24.03
N TRP A 478 8.95 -14.45 23.72
CA TRP A 478 7.55 -14.21 23.42
C TRP A 478 7.42 -13.47 22.08
N MET A 479 6.26 -13.53 21.43
CA MET A 479 6.04 -12.89 20.14
C MET A 479 4.69 -12.18 20.05
N SER A 480 4.69 -10.95 19.53
CA SER A 480 3.49 -10.24 19.07
C SER A 480 3.34 -10.42 17.55
N VAL A 481 2.11 -10.45 17.07
CA VAL A 481 1.77 -10.54 15.64
C VAL A 481 0.62 -9.57 15.39
N ASP A 482 0.92 -8.43 14.80
CA ASP A 482 0.03 -7.27 14.77
C ASP A 482 -0.08 -6.69 13.35
N LEU A 483 -1.27 -6.21 12.99
CA LEU A 483 -1.50 -5.48 11.74
C LEU A 483 -1.49 -3.98 12.05
N VAL A 484 -0.51 -3.27 11.48
CA VAL A 484 -0.27 -1.84 11.67
C VAL A 484 -0.59 -1.08 10.38
N TYR A 485 -1.39 -0.03 10.47
CA TYR A 485 -1.96 0.68 9.32
C TYR A 485 -2.30 2.12 9.68
N GLN A 486 -2.39 2.99 8.68
CA GLN A 486 -2.90 4.34 8.86
C GLN A 486 -4.44 4.32 8.75
N THR A 487 -5.12 5.09 9.59
CA THR A 487 -6.58 5.27 9.49
C THR A 487 -6.97 6.01 8.21
N ASP A 488 -8.26 6.00 7.85
CA ASP A 488 -8.76 6.79 6.71
C ASP A 488 -8.43 8.28 6.86
N GLU A 489 -8.62 8.87 8.05
CA GLU A 489 -8.22 10.25 8.37
C GLU A 489 -6.70 10.44 8.22
N GLN A 490 -5.87 9.52 8.69
CA GLN A 490 -4.41 9.61 8.56
C GLN A 490 -3.95 9.55 7.08
N LEU A 491 -4.56 8.70 6.26
CA LEU A 491 -4.28 8.60 4.82
C LEU A 491 -4.74 9.85 4.04
N ARG A 492 -5.85 10.48 4.46
CA ARG A 492 -6.45 11.66 3.82
C ARG A 492 -5.78 12.98 4.20
N GLU A 493 -5.46 13.18 5.48
CA GLU A 493 -4.97 14.46 6.00
C GLU A 493 -3.44 14.53 6.13
N CYS A 494 -2.74 13.38 6.02
CA CYS A 494 -1.29 13.25 6.23
C CYS A 494 -0.79 13.94 7.53
N PRO A 495 -1.32 13.59 8.72
CA PRO A 495 -0.80 14.09 9.98
C PRO A 495 0.51 13.36 10.31
N LEU A 496 1.49 14.09 10.86
CA LEU A 496 2.75 13.49 11.30
C LEU A 496 2.50 12.37 12.31
N LEU A 497 3.02 11.18 12.02
CA LEU A 497 2.95 10.03 12.92
C LEU A 497 4.11 10.04 13.93
N ASP A 498 3.78 9.88 15.20
CA ASP A 498 4.74 9.75 16.30
C ASP A 498 4.13 8.92 17.46
N LEU A 499 4.66 9.06 18.68
CA LEU A 499 4.21 8.28 19.85
C LEU A 499 2.98 8.90 20.55
N GLU A 500 2.61 10.14 20.23
CA GLU A 500 1.37 10.79 20.68
C GLU A 500 0.26 10.69 19.61
N ASN A 501 0.63 10.59 18.33
CA ASN A 501 -0.23 10.26 17.19
C ASN A 501 0.29 9.01 16.44
N PRO A 502 0.09 7.79 16.97
CA PRO A 502 0.53 6.56 16.32
C PRO A 502 -0.39 6.15 15.15
N PRO A 503 0.09 5.33 14.19
CA PRO A 503 -0.79 4.56 13.32
C PRO A 503 -1.65 3.59 14.14
N ALA A 504 -2.77 3.15 13.57
CA ALA A 504 -3.61 2.13 14.19
C ALA A 504 -2.91 0.77 14.23
N VAL A 505 -3.15 0.02 15.31
CA VAL A 505 -2.59 -1.31 15.57
C VAL A 505 -3.73 -2.26 15.91
N TYR A 506 -3.77 -3.41 15.24
CA TYR A 506 -4.75 -4.47 15.46
C TYR A 506 -4.04 -5.81 15.70
N PRO A 507 -4.05 -6.36 16.94
CA PRO A 507 -3.40 -7.63 17.23
C PRO A 507 -4.12 -8.80 16.55
N LEU A 508 -3.41 -9.59 15.75
CA LEU A 508 -3.98 -10.68 14.96
C LEU A 508 -4.13 -11.95 15.81
N THR A 509 -5.34 -12.49 15.91
CA THR A 509 -5.55 -13.78 16.61
C THR A 509 -5.19 -14.94 15.69
N LEU A 510 -4.17 -15.72 16.06
CA LEU A 510 -3.84 -16.98 15.42
C LEU A 510 -4.73 -18.09 16.01
N GLU A 511 -5.54 -18.74 15.17
CA GLU A 511 -6.53 -19.75 15.58
C GLU A 511 -5.87 -20.85 16.42
N GLY A 512 -6.41 -21.11 17.61
CA GLY A 512 -5.95 -22.20 18.48
C GLY A 512 -4.63 -21.98 19.22
N LEU A 513 -3.96 -20.83 19.06
CA LEU A 513 -2.82 -20.45 19.89
C LEU A 513 -3.29 -19.61 21.09
N GLU A 514 -2.79 -19.92 22.29
CA GLU A 514 -3.07 -19.14 23.50
C GLU A 514 -2.05 -17.99 23.67
N ARG A 515 -2.54 -16.80 24.03
CA ARG A 515 -1.73 -15.65 24.46
C ARG A 515 -1.55 -15.66 25.97
N ASN A 516 -0.47 -15.07 26.47
CA ASN A 516 -0.27 -14.78 27.88
C ASN A 516 -1.14 -13.60 28.36
N ALA A 517 -1.01 -13.24 29.65
CA ALA A 517 -1.80 -12.17 30.26
C ALA A 517 -1.55 -10.77 29.65
N ASP A 518 -0.39 -10.60 29.01
CA ASP A 518 0.11 -9.33 28.45
C ASP A 518 -0.08 -9.28 26.91
N GLY A 519 -0.83 -10.25 26.36
CA GLY A 519 -1.26 -10.31 24.97
C GLY A 519 -0.29 -11.00 24.00
N LEU A 520 0.82 -11.57 24.49
CA LEU A 520 1.88 -12.17 23.66
C LEU A 520 1.72 -13.69 23.50
N TYR A 521 2.09 -14.22 22.34
CA TYR A 521 2.26 -15.66 22.11
C TYR A 521 3.63 -16.13 22.60
N GLY A 522 3.80 -17.41 22.94
CA GLY A 522 5.15 -17.98 23.08
C GLY A 522 5.82 -18.10 21.71
N THR A 523 7.07 -17.66 21.56
CA THR A 523 7.75 -17.62 20.25
C THR A 523 7.76 -18.98 19.55
N ASP A 524 8.10 -20.04 20.29
CA ASP A 524 8.11 -21.42 19.77
C ASP A 524 6.78 -21.81 19.10
N ALA A 525 5.63 -21.33 19.60
CA ALA A 525 4.31 -21.63 19.05
C ALA A 525 4.00 -20.86 17.76
N VAL A 526 4.48 -19.62 17.63
CA VAL A 526 4.34 -18.86 16.37
C VAL A 526 5.29 -19.43 15.30
N MET A 527 6.48 -19.86 15.70
CA MET A 527 7.39 -20.60 14.82
C MET A 527 6.79 -21.94 14.41
N GLU A 528 6.19 -22.71 15.32
CA GLU A 528 5.47 -23.96 15.01
C GLU A 528 4.31 -23.71 14.01
N ARG A 529 3.56 -22.60 14.15
CA ARG A 529 2.56 -22.18 13.15
C ARG A 529 3.16 -21.85 11.78
N LEU A 530 4.34 -21.21 11.71
CA LEU A 530 5.05 -21.01 10.44
C LEU A 530 5.49 -22.35 9.81
N TYR A 531 6.05 -23.26 10.60
CA TYR A 531 6.42 -24.61 10.14
C TYR A 531 5.21 -25.40 9.63
N ASP A 532 4.06 -25.35 10.31
CA ASP A 532 2.83 -26.01 9.87
C ASP A 532 2.24 -25.39 8.60
N ALA A 533 2.29 -24.06 8.45
CA ALA A 533 1.80 -23.35 7.27
C ALA A 533 2.67 -23.64 6.03
N ILE A 534 4.00 -23.72 6.19
CA ILE A 534 4.92 -24.15 5.13
C ILE A 534 4.67 -25.63 4.80
N GLY A 535 4.62 -26.51 5.81
CA GLY A 535 4.38 -27.95 5.64
C GLY A 535 3.00 -28.32 5.09
N GLU A 536 2.02 -27.42 5.08
CA GLU A 536 0.74 -27.64 4.40
C GLU A 536 0.88 -27.59 2.87
N PHE A 537 1.82 -26.81 2.33
CA PHE A 537 2.14 -26.87 0.90
C PHE A 537 2.70 -28.25 0.50
N ASP A 538 3.56 -28.85 1.33
CA ASP A 538 4.05 -30.23 1.11
C ASP A 538 2.91 -31.25 1.10
N ARG A 539 1.94 -31.12 2.01
CA ARG A 539 0.75 -32.00 2.08
C ARG A 539 -0.10 -31.85 0.81
N ILE A 540 -0.33 -30.62 0.34
CA ILE A 540 -1.02 -30.33 -0.93
C ILE A 540 -0.27 -30.95 -2.11
N MET A 541 1.06 -30.82 -2.16
CA MET A 541 1.91 -31.43 -3.19
C MET A 541 1.85 -32.97 -3.17
N GLN A 542 1.85 -33.58 -1.98
CA GLN A 542 1.77 -35.04 -1.82
C GLN A 542 0.39 -35.60 -2.20
N GLU A 543 -0.71 -34.91 -1.87
CA GLU A 543 -2.08 -35.34 -2.22
C GLU A 543 -2.37 -35.15 -3.72
N TYR A 544 -2.04 -33.97 -4.27
CA TYR A 544 -2.50 -33.56 -5.60
C TYR A 544 -1.43 -33.66 -6.70
N ALA A 545 -0.15 -33.72 -6.36
CA ALA A 545 0.97 -33.75 -7.32
C ALA A 545 2.10 -34.76 -6.92
N PRO A 546 1.80 -36.00 -6.50
CA PRO A 546 2.81 -36.93 -5.99
C PRO A 546 3.94 -37.26 -6.99
N ASP A 547 3.62 -37.27 -8.29
CA ASP A 547 4.62 -37.44 -9.37
C ASP A 547 5.56 -36.23 -9.52
N VAL A 548 5.21 -35.06 -8.98
CA VAL A 548 6.07 -33.85 -8.93
C VAL A 548 6.85 -33.85 -7.63
N TRP A 549 6.18 -34.07 -6.50
CA TRP A 549 6.78 -34.18 -5.16
C TRP A 549 7.97 -35.16 -5.13
N GLN A 550 7.78 -36.39 -5.64
CA GLN A 550 8.85 -37.40 -5.70
C GLN A 550 10.05 -37.01 -6.57
N LYS A 551 9.95 -35.98 -7.44
CA LYS A 551 11.11 -35.47 -8.18
C LYS A 551 11.88 -34.45 -7.36
N LEU A 552 11.18 -33.56 -6.65
CA LEU A 552 11.78 -32.57 -5.77
C LEU A 552 12.57 -33.27 -4.65
N GLU A 553 11.95 -34.24 -3.96
CA GLU A 553 12.65 -35.07 -2.95
C GLU A 553 13.94 -35.73 -3.50
N LEU A 554 13.90 -36.23 -4.75
CA LEU A 554 15.05 -36.89 -5.39
C LEU A 554 16.12 -35.92 -5.91
N GLU A 555 15.79 -34.65 -6.10
CA GLU A 555 16.74 -33.59 -6.47
C GLU A 555 17.40 -33.00 -5.21
N ASP A 556 16.65 -32.86 -4.11
CA ASP A 556 17.19 -32.47 -2.79
C ASP A 556 18.04 -33.57 -2.14
N GLU A 557 17.66 -34.86 -2.23
CA GLU A 557 18.52 -35.98 -1.80
C GLU A 557 19.85 -36.08 -2.58
N ALA A 558 19.96 -35.38 -3.73
CA ALA A 558 21.12 -35.45 -4.62
C ALA A 558 22.15 -34.31 -4.44
N ALA A 559 21.86 -33.29 -3.62
CA ALA A 559 22.70 -32.10 -3.39
C ALA A 559 23.94 -32.32 -2.49
#